data_AF-A0A1P8DPV4-F1
#
_entry.id   AF-A0A1P8DPV4-F1
#
_cell.length_a   1.000
_cell.length_b   1.000
_cell.length_c   1.000
_cell.angle_alpha   90.00
_cell.angle_beta   90.00
_cell.angle_gamma   90.00
#
_symmetry.space_group_name_H-M   'P 1'
#
loop_
_entity.id
_entity.type
_entity.pdbx_description
1 polymer ?
#
loop_
_entity_poly.entity_id
_entity_poly.type
_entity_poly.pdbx_seq_one_letter_code
_entity_poly.pdbx_strand_id
1 'polypeptide(L)'
;MISGEKGSNNQRGWTIDGVFENEAIEHYEPIQSGYAFRLKGMSTVVTVTLTPNAETGWVDYKLSHYIKTPEQMSKYVPSRQSGDYLEYALQRGVTTITDFYKIAVRNGHIPDDSWLIANS
;
A
#
# COMPACT_ATOMS: atom_id res chain seq x y z
N MET A 1 25.45 18.00 -15.08
CA MET A 1 24.97 17.66 -13.72
C MET A 1 23.67 18.38 -13.50
N ILE A 2 22.54 17.68 -13.51
CA ILE A 2 21.24 18.26 -13.13
C ILE A 2 20.76 17.37 -11.99
N SER A 3 20.91 17.89 -10.77
CA SER A 3 20.57 17.20 -9.53
C SER A 3 19.06 17.04 -9.47
N GLY A 4 18.60 15.79 -9.40
CA GLY A 4 17.19 15.44 -9.34
C GLY A 4 16.47 16.12 -8.18
N GLU A 5 15.23 16.51 -8.45
CA GLU A 5 14.24 16.86 -7.45
C GLU A 5 14.05 15.67 -6.51
N LYS A 6 14.72 15.70 -5.37
CA LYS A 6 14.42 14.82 -4.25
C LYS A 6 12.99 15.13 -3.80
N GLY A 7 12.17 14.10 -3.72
CA GLY A 7 10.75 14.14 -3.38
C GLY A 7 10.41 15.18 -2.31
N SER A 8 9.39 15.97 -2.60
CA SER A 8 8.88 17.03 -1.73
C SER A 8 8.57 16.46 -0.34
N ASN A 9 9.41 16.82 0.63
CA ASN A 9 9.18 16.50 2.03
C ASN A 9 8.13 17.49 2.56
N ASN A 10 6.87 17.09 2.50
CA ASN A 10 5.77 17.78 3.13
C ASN A 10 5.98 17.79 4.66
N GLN A 11 5.62 18.90 5.34
CA GLN A 11 5.87 19.16 6.77
C GLN A 11 5.21 18.16 7.75
N ARG A 12 4.68 17.03 7.27
CA ARG A 12 3.87 16.04 8.00
C ARG A 12 4.44 14.61 8.01
N GLY A 13 5.63 14.39 7.43
CA GLY A 13 6.48 13.23 7.74
C GLY A 13 6.40 12.01 6.82
N TRP A 14 5.55 12.02 5.78
CA TRP A 14 5.46 10.92 4.81
C TRP A 14 5.65 11.42 3.39
N THR A 15 6.71 10.97 2.72
CA THR A 15 6.89 11.12 1.27
C THR A 15 6.32 9.91 0.55
N ILE A 16 5.94 10.09 -0.72
CA ILE A 16 5.49 8.97 -1.57
C ILE A 16 6.55 7.85 -1.59
N ASP A 17 7.80 8.20 -1.89
CA ASP A 17 8.88 7.22 -1.93
C ASP A 17 9.07 6.55 -0.57
N GLY A 18 8.97 7.31 0.52
CA GLY A 18 9.07 6.77 1.88
C GLY A 18 7.96 5.77 2.24
N VAL A 19 6.79 5.84 1.62
CA VAL A 19 5.75 4.80 1.77
C VAL A 19 6.19 3.48 1.14
N PHE A 20 6.94 3.54 0.04
CA PHE A 20 7.39 2.37 -0.70
C PHE A 20 8.80 1.88 -0.35
N GLU A 21 9.59 2.66 0.42
CA GLU A 21 10.83 2.25 1.08
C GLU A 21 10.54 1.21 2.19
N ASN A 22 10.10 0.03 1.76
CA ASN A 22 9.56 -1.02 2.60
C ASN A 22 10.12 -2.37 2.12
N GLU A 23 10.74 -3.14 3.01
CA GLU A 23 11.36 -4.44 2.68
C GLU A 23 10.41 -5.46 2.03
N ALA A 24 9.10 -5.29 2.22
CA ALA A 24 8.07 -6.14 1.64
C ALA A 24 7.81 -5.84 0.16
N ILE A 25 8.20 -4.66 -0.34
CA ILE A 25 7.88 -4.17 -1.67
C ILE A 25 9.07 -4.39 -2.59
N GLU A 26 8.82 -5.05 -3.72
CA GLU A 26 9.83 -5.30 -4.74
C GLU A 26 9.85 -4.21 -5.82
N HIS A 27 8.67 -3.72 -6.19
CA HIS A 27 8.51 -2.69 -7.21
C HIS A 27 7.26 -1.86 -6.94
N TYR A 28 7.29 -0.59 -7.33
CA TYR A 28 6.13 0.28 -7.37
C TYR A 28 6.22 1.26 -8.55
N GLU A 29 5.07 1.72 -9.01
CA GLU A 29 4.96 2.74 -10.04
C GLU A 29 3.71 3.62 -9.84
N PRO A 30 3.74 4.91 -10.23
CA PRO A 30 2.55 5.73 -10.27
C PRO A 30 1.61 5.27 -11.40
N ILE A 31 0.31 5.32 -11.14
CA ILE A 31 -0.76 5.08 -12.13
C ILE A 31 -1.73 6.27 -12.14
N GLN A 32 -2.64 6.32 -13.13
CA GLN A 32 -3.54 7.48 -13.33
C GLN A 32 -4.26 7.94 -12.06
N SER A 33 -4.70 7.00 -11.22
CA SER A 33 -5.53 7.27 -10.04
C SER A 33 -4.87 6.82 -8.73
N GLY A 34 -3.54 6.71 -8.68
CA GLY A 34 -2.81 6.34 -7.47
C GLY A 34 -1.51 5.60 -7.76
N TYR A 35 -1.29 4.45 -7.13
CA TYR A 35 -0.06 3.69 -7.28
C TYR A 35 -0.31 2.19 -7.44
N ALA A 36 0.55 1.53 -8.19
CA ALA A 36 0.65 0.07 -8.25
C ALA A 36 1.93 -0.38 -7.55
N PHE A 37 1.88 -1.52 -6.85
CA PHE A 37 3.05 -2.12 -6.22
C PHE A 37 2.97 -3.64 -6.21
N ARG A 38 4.14 -4.28 -6.11
CA ARG A 38 4.29 -5.73 -6.02
C ARG A 38 5.05 -6.10 -4.75
N LEU A 39 4.55 -7.11 -4.05
CA LEU A 39 5.23 -7.69 -2.90
C LEU A 39 6.37 -8.60 -3.34
N LYS A 40 7.45 -8.63 -2.56
CA LYS A 40 8.60 -9.47 -2.84
C LYS A 40 8.23 -10.96 -2.86
N GLY A 41 8.64 -11.64 -3.92
CA GLY A 41 8.34 -13.07 -4.12
C GLY A 41 6.91 -13.37 -4.58
N MET A 42 6.13 -12.35 -4.97
CA MET A 42 4.78 -12.52 -5.52
C MET A 42 4.73 -11.93 -6.93
N SER A 43 3.84 -12.46 -7.79
CA SER A 43 3.65 -11.95 -9.15
C SER A 43 2.48 -10.97 -9.26
N THR A 44 1.52 -11.06 -8.34
CA THR A 44 0.30 -10.25 -8.35
C THR A 44 0.61 -8.78 -8.03
N VAL A 45 0.09 -7.89 -8.88
CA VAL A 45 0.18 -6.43 -8.69
C VAL A 45 -1.02 -5.94 -7.90
N VAL A 46 -0.75 -5.22 -6.80
CA VAL A 46 -1.76 -4.53 -6.00
C VAL A 46 -1.81 -3.07 -6.40
N THR A 47 -3.02 -2.51 -6.49
CA THR A 47 -3.20 -1.08 -6.72
C THR A 47 -3.82 -0.41 -5.51
N VAL A 48 -3.39 0.81 -5.23
CA VAL A 48 -4.01 1.75 -4.30
C VAL A 48 -4.56 2.89 -5.14
N THR A 49 -5.87 2.91 -5.33
CA THR A 49 -6.57 4.05 -5.92
C THR A 49 -6.80 5.10 -4.84
N LEU A 50 -6.55 6.37 -5.15
CA LEU A 50 -6.68 7.51 -4.25
C LEU A 50 -7.72 8.49 -4.81
N THR A 51 -8.73 8.82 -4.02
CA THR A 51 -9.83 9.70 -4.41
C THR A 51 -9.95 10.84 -3.41
N PRO A 52 -9.59 12.08 -3.76
CA PRO A 52 -9.86 13.24 -2.93
C PRO A 52 -11.37 13.43 -2.74
N ASN A 53 -11.78 13.66 -1.50
CA ASN A 53 -13.16 13.89 -1.13
C ASN A 53 -13.35 15.38 -0.82
N ALA A 54 -14.07 16.09 -1.70
CA ALA A 54 -14.25 17.53 -1.60
C ALA A 54 -15.12 17.96 -0.39
N GLU A 55 -16.00 17.09 0.09
CA GLU A 55 -16.91 17.41 1.20
C GLU A 55 -16.20 17.35 2.56
N THR A 56 -15.30 16.38 2.72
CA THR A 56 -14.58 16.15 3.99
C THR A 56 -13.17 16.73 4.00
N GLY A 57 -12.61 17.03 2.82
CA GLY A 57 -11.21 17.39 2.65
C GLY A 57 -10.24 16.21 2.84
N TRP A 58 -10.74 14.99 3.03
CA TRP A 58 -9.92 13.78 3.17
C TRP A 58 -9.62 13.16 1.80
N VAL A 59 -8.73 12.17 1.80
CA VAL A 59 -8.44 11.33 0.65
C VAL A 59 -8.86 9.90 0.98
N ASP A 60 -9.85 9.42 0.25
CA ASP A 60 -10.29 8.02 0.29
C ASP A 60 -9.29 7.16 -0.48
N TYR A 61 -9.11 5.91 -0.07
CA TYR A 61 -8.30 4.94 -0.80
C TYR A 61 -9.03 3.61 -1.02
N LYS A 62 -8.79 2.98 -2.16
CA LYS A 62 -9.30 1.64 -2.48
C LYS A 62 -8.16 0.72 -2.89
N LEU A 63 -8.11 -0.46 -2.29
CA LEU A 63 -7.17 -1.52 -2.66
C LEU A 63 -7.80 -2.44 -3.70
N SER A 64 -7.05 -2.87 -4.72
CA SER A 64 -7.52 -3.92 -5.64
C SER A 64 -7.51 -5.31 -5.01
N HIS A 65 -6.70 -5.53 -3.98
CA HIS A 65 -6.60 -6.80 -3.26
C HIS A 65 -6.50 -6.55 -1.76
N TYR A 66 -7.00 -7.48 -0.97
CA TYR A 66 -6.75 -7.57 0.46
C TYR A 66 -5.83 -8.74 0.76
N ILE A 67 -5.08 -8.65 1.85
CA ILE A 67 -4.18 -9.73 2.26
C ILE A 67 -4.89 -10.72 3.20
N LYS A 68 -4.67 -12.01 2.96
CA LYS A 68 -5.03 -13.16 3.78
C LYS A 68 -3.85 -14.11 3.85
N THR A 69 -2.97 -13.88 4.81
CA THR A 69 -1.83 -14.77 5.10
C THR A 69 -2.29 -16.06 5.80
N PRO A 70 -1.45 -17.12 5.86
CA PRO A 70 -1.80 -18.39 6.51
C PRO A 70 -2.17 -18.26 8.00
N GLU A 71 -1.67 -17.23 8.69
CA GLU A 71 -1.97 -16.93 10.09
C GLU A 71 -3.40 -16.40 10.30
N GLN A 72 -4.07 -15.97 9.23
CA GLN A 72 -5.36 -15.27 9.32
C GLN A 72 -6.53 -16.19 8.97
N MET A 73 -7.56 -16.20 9.82
CA MET A 73 -8.82 -16.90 9.53
C MET A 73 -9.56 -16.31 8.30
N SER A 74 -9.43 -15.01 8.07
CA SER A 74 -10.06 -14.28 6.96
C SER A 74 -9.17 -13.15 6.44
N LYS A 75 -9.50 -12.62 5.25
CA LYS A 75 -8.79 -11.46 4.69
C LYS A 75 -8.96 -10.25 5.59
N TYR A 76 -7.91 -9.44 5.74
CA TYR A 76 -8.01 -8.19 6.48
C TYR A 76 -8.64 -7.09 5.62
N VAL A 77 -9.76 -6.54 6.08
CA VAL A 77 -10.42 -5.37 5.49
C VAL A 77 -10.39 -4.25 6.55
N PRO A 78 -9.69 -3.12 6.27
CA PRO A 78 -9.62 -2.02 7.23
C PRO A 78 -11.00 -1.37 7.40
N SER A 79 -11.34 -1.00 8.63
CA SER A 79 -12.62 -0.32 8.94
C SER A 79 -12.66 1.14 8.44
N ARG A 80 -11.50 1.75 8.22
CA ARG A 80 -11.35 3.11 7.68
C ARG A 80 -10.45 3.09 6.47
N GLN A 81 -10.99 3.54 5.34
CA GLN A 81 -10.30 3.58 4.03
C GLN A 81 -10.08 5.01 3.55
N SER A 82 -9.67 5.91 4.46
CA SER A 82 -9.55 7.32 4.15
C SER A 82 -8.67 8.04 5.14
N GLY A 83 -8.10 9.18 4.74
CA GLY A 83 -7.76 10.20 5.71
C GLY A 83 -7.00 11.38 5.17
N ASP A 84 -6.29 12.05 6.07
CA ASP A 84 -6.29 13.51 6.10
C ASP A 84 -5.57 14.18 4.92
N TYR A 85 -4.70 13.45 4.21
CA TYR A 85 -4.00 13.90 3.02
C TYR A 85 -3.51 12.69 2.20
N LEU A 86 -3.05 12.95 0.98
CA LEU A 86 -2.76 11.94 -0.04
C LEU A 86 -1.74 10.90 0.43
N GLU A 87 -0.59 11.36 0.93
CA GLU A 87 0.51 10.51 1.36
C GLU A 87 0.12 9.64 2.56
N TYR A 88 -0.73 10.15 3.45
CA TYR A 88 -1.23 9.38 4.58
C TYR A 88 -2.31 8.36 4.19
N ALA A 89 -3.19 8.70 3.24
CA ALA A 89 -4.11 7.73 2.66
C ALA A 89 -3.37 6.59 1.95
N LEU A 90 -2.33 6.91 1.17
CA LEU A 90 -1.47 5.94 0.54
C LEU A 90 -0.73 5.07 1.56
N GLN A 91 -0.11 5.69 2.58
CA GLN A 91 0.58 4.99 3.66
C GLN A 91 -0.32 3.96 4.34
N ARG A 92 -1.58 4.32 4.65
CA ARG A 92 -2.52 3.36 5.23
C ARG A 92 -2.86 2.22 4.27
N GLY A 93 -3.09 2.52 3.00
CA GLY A 93 -3.38 1.50 1.99
C GLY A 93 -2.25 0.48 1.85
N VAL A 94 -1.00 0.96 1.76
CA VAL A 94 0.19 0.09 1.64
C VAL A 94 0.43 -0.69 2.93
N THR A 95 0.39 -0.03 4.10
CA THR A 95 0.66 -0.65 5.40
C THR A 95 -0.37 -1.73 5.75
N THR A 96 -1.63 -1.55 5.36
CA THR A 96 -2.72 -2.54 5.48
C THR A 96 -2.33 -3.91 4.92
N ILE A 97 -1.47 -3.94 3.89
CA ILE A 97 -1.01 -5.18 3.26
C ILE A 97 0.36 -5.59 3.79
N THR A 98 1.32 -4.64 3.85
CA THR A 98 2.71 -4.99 4.14
C THR A 98 2.91 -5.47 5.58
N ASP A 99 2.09 -5.05 6.54
CA ASP A 99 2.25 -5.47 7.94
C ASP A 99 1.97 -6.97 8.13
N PHE A 100 0.86 -7.46 7.57
CA PHE A 100 0.56 -8.89 7.62
C PHE A 100 1.55 -9.72 6.82
N TYR A 101 1.98 -9.22 5.65
CA TYR A 101 3.03 -9.86 4.86
C TYR A 101 4.31 -10.05 5.69
N LYS A 102 4.82 -8.98 6.32
CA LYS A 102 6.07 -9.03 7.11
C LYS A 102 5.96 -10.01 8.27
N ILE A 103 4.80 -10.04 8.96
CA ILE A 103 4.56 -10.97 10.06
C ILE A 103 4.61 -12.42 9.56
N ALA A 104 3.90 -12.73 8.46
CA ALA A 104 3.89 -14.08 7.91
C ALA A 104 5.27 -14.55 7.44
N VAL A 105 6.02 -13.68 6.74
CA VAL A 105 7.39 -13.98 6.31
C VAL A 105 8.32 -14.19 7.50
N ARG A 106 8.22 -13.35 8.54
CA ARG A 106 8.99 -13.51 9.78
C ARG A 106 8.70 -14.85 10.48
N ASN A 107 7.48 -15.34 10.37
CA ASN A 107 7.07 -16.65 10.91
C ASN A 107 7.48 -17.83 10.02
N GLY A 108 8.19 -17.59 8.90
CA GLY A 108 8.71 -18.64 8.02
C GLY A 108 7.77 -19.05 6.89
N HIS A 109 6.64 -18.35 6.70
CA HIS A 109 5.77 -18.60 5.55
C HIS A 109 6.39 -18.04 4.28
N ILE A 110 6.32 -18.81 3.19
CA ILE A 110 6.81 -18.41 1.88
C ILE A 110 5.72 -17.56 1.20
N PRO A 111 6.02 -16.34 0.72
CA PRO A 111 5.10 -15.52 -0.06
C PRO A 111 4.47 -16.31 -1.21
N ASP A 112 3.14 -16.23 -1.32
CA ASP A 112 2.37 -16.87 -2.38
C ASP A 112 1.23 -15.94 -2.84
N ASP A 113 0.97 -15.92 -4.16
CA ASP A 113 -0.06 -15.05 -4.75
C ASP A 113 -1.48 -15.32 -4.18
N SER A 114 -1.75 -16.51 -3.66
CA SER A 114 -3.01 -16.84 -3.00
C SER A 114 -3.28 -16.03 -1.73
N TRP A 115 -2.26 -15.34 -1.19
CA TRP A 115 -2.45 -14.43 -0.05
C TRP A 115 -3.19 -13.16 -0.46
N LEU A 116 -3.20 -12.81 -1.75
CA LEU A 116 -3.85 -11.61 -2.26
C LEU A 116 -5.23 -11.95 -2.81
N ILE A 117 -6.26 -11.53 -2.08
CA ILE A 117 -7.66 -11.79 -2.41
C ILE A 117 -8.24 -10.56 -3.10
N ALA A 118 -8.70 -10.72 -4.34
CA ALA A 118 -9.29 -9.62 -5.10
C ALA A 118 -10.44 -8.92 -4.35
N ASN A 119 -10.47 -7.60 -4.48
CA ASN A 119 -11.54 -6.72 -4.01
C ASN A 119 -12.53 -6.51 -5.16
N SER A 120 -13.40 -7.52 -5.36
CA SER A 120 -14.52 -7.50 -6.31
C SER A 120 -15.63 -6.54 -5.87
#